data_AF-A0A7L4CC69-F1
#
_entry.id   AF-A0A7L4CC69-F1
#
_cell.length_a   1.000
_cell.length_b   1.000
_cell.length_c   1.000
_cell.angle_alpha   90.00
_cell.angle_beta   90.00
_cell.angle_gamma   90.00
#
_symmetry.space_group_name_H-M   'P 1'
#
loop_
_entity.id
_entity.type
_entity.pdbx_description
1 polymer ?
#
loop_
_entity_poly.entity_id
_entity_poly.type
_entity_poly.pdbx_seq_one_letter_code
_entity_poly.pdbx_strand_id
1 'polypeptide(L)'
;DVNMSSTVLFTGDGPFVHIIKAANHSLIFTKRRKWNKFIHLSCISVAEIACGKHLVTQNNGTRIVGGSDARRGAWPWIVSLHFNSRPVCGASLVSDEWLVTAAHCVYGRQLKPSQWKAVLGLYDQSDMTEPSTVIQNIDQIVINPHYMKRTKDSDIALMHLQHKVQYRDYIQPICLPEKNQQFLPGINCCIAGWGNI
;
A
#
# COMPACT_ATOMS: atom_id res chain seq x y z
N ASP A 1 21.28 -25.54 -22.07
CA ASP A 1 22.30 -24.63 -21.53
C ASP A 1 21.64 -23.46 -20.81
N VAL A 2 21.50 -23.58 -19.49
CA VAL A 2 20.85 -22.57 -18.64
C VAL A 2 21.86 -21.46 -18.38
N ASN A 3 21.56 -20.27 -18.88
CA ASN A 3 22.36 -19.07 -18.65
C ASN A 3 22.14 -18.63 -17.18
N MET A 4 22.93 -19.19 -16.26
CA MET A 4 22.94 -18.79 -14.86
C MET A 4 23.63 -17.44 -14.75
N SER A 5 22.83 -16.38 -14.60
CA SER A 5 23.33 -15.08 -14.11
C SER A 5 23.37 -15.14 -12.58
N SER A 6 24.56 -15.17 -12.00
CA SER A 6 24.77 -15.01 -10.57
C SER A 6 25.03 -13.54 -10.24
N THR A 7 24.32 -13.01 -9.25
CA THR A 7 24.57 -11.67 -8.71
C THR A 7 25.85 -11.71 -7.88
N VAL A 8 26.95 -11.19 -8.40
CA VAL A 8 28.17 -10.97 -7.63
C VAL A 8 28.07 -9.58 -6.99
N LEU A 9 27.79 -9.54 -5.69
CA LEU A 9 27.93 -8.32 -4.89
C LEU A 9 29.43 -8.04 -4.69
N PHE A 10 29.98 -7.15 -5.49
CA PHE A 10 31.35 -6.69 -5.33
C PHE A 10 31.36 -5.31 -4.68
N THR A 11 31.85 -5.22 -3.44
CA THR A 11 32.02 -3.97 -2.69
C THR A 11 33.47 -3.50 -2.65
N GLY A 12 34.27 -3.85 -3.66
CA GLY A 12 35.67 -3.46 -3.78
C GLY A 12 36.02 -2.72 -5.07
N ASP A 13 37.29 -2.38 -5.20
CA ASP A 13 37.90 -1.85 -6.44
C ASP A 13 37.88 -2.89 -7.55
N GLY A 14 36.96 -2.74 -8.51
CA GLY A 14 36.98 -3.57 -9.71
C GLY A 14 38.20 -3.24 -10.57
N PRO A 15 38.74 -4.18 -11.37
CA PRO A 15 39.92 -3.95 -12.20
C PRO A 15 39.71 -2.89 -13.30
N PHE A 16 38.47 -2.44 -13.54
CA PHE A 16 38.10 -1.55 -14.64
C PHE A 16 37.54 -0.20 -14.18
N VAL A 17 36.80 -0.18 -13.07
CA VAL A 17 36.13 1.00 -12.52
C VAL A 17 36.27 1.03 -11.01
N HIS A 18 36.54 2.22 -10.49
CA HIS A 18 36.43 2.51 -9.07
C HIS A 18 35.00 2.98 -8.80
N ILE A 19 34.34 2.37 -7.82
CA ILE A 19 32.94 2.68 -7.49
C ILE A 19 32.93 3.26 -6.09
N ILE A 20 32.37 4.46 -5.93
CA ILE A 20 32.14 5.08 -4.62
C ILE A 20 30.66 5.32 -4.41
N LYS A 21 30.19 5.10 -3.18
CA LYS A 21 28.84 5.51 -2.76
C LYS A 21 28.92 6.93 -2.24
N ALA A 22 28.20 7.85 -2.87
CA ALA A 22 28.10 9.23 -2.42
C ALA A 22 27.16 9.36 -1.22
N ALA A 23 27.27 10.47 -0.48
CA ALA A 23 26.44 10.74 0.71
C ALA A 23 24.93 10.77 0.42
N ASN A 24 24.54 11.07 -0.83
CA ASN A 24 23.15 11.02 -1.30
C ASN A 24 22.71 9.64 -1.82
N HIS A 25 23.43 8.58 -1.46
CA HIS A 25 23.18 7.19 -1.87
C HIS A 25 23.34 6.90 -3.38
N SER A 26 23.82 7.85 -4.18
CA SER A 26 24.19 7.59 -5.59
C SER A 26 25.53 6.85 -5.70
N LEU A 27 25.72 6.11 -6.79
CA LEU A 27 26.99 5.46 -7.11
C LEU A 27 27.75 6.31 -8.14
N ILE A 28 28.98 6.70 -7.82
CA ILE A 28 29.88 7.41 -8.74
C ILE A 28 30.90 6.42 -9.27
N PHE A 29 31.06 6.40 -10.60
CA PHE A 29 31.96 5.49 -11.31
C PHE A 29 33.16 6.28 -11.86
N THR A 30 34.38 5.93 -11.43
CA THR A 30 35.61 6.52 -11.96
C THR A 30 36.36 5.48 -12.80
N LYS A 31 36.63 5.82 -14.06
CA LYS A 31 37.34 4.94 -15.02
C LYS A 31 38.81 4.81 -14.62
N ARG A 32 39.33 3.58 -14.49
CA ARG A 32 40.76 3.34 -14.22
C ARG A 32 41.62 3.14 -15.48
N ARG A 33 41.05 2.78 -16.65
CA ARG A 33 41.79 2.59 -17.92
C ARG A 33 41.05 3.13 -19.15
N LYS A 34 41.75 3.70 -20.13
CA LYS A 34 41.19 4.20 -21.42
C LYS A 34 40.75 3.03 -22.33
N TRP A 35 39.44 2.87 -22.51
CA TRP A 35 38.82 2.02 -23.54
C TRP A 35 37.68 2.74 -24.27
N ASN A 36 37.41 2.38 -25.53
CA ASN A 36 36.53 3.10 -26.47
C ASN A 36 35.08 2.57 -26.55
N LYS A 37 34.65 1.63 -25.70
CA LYS A 37 33.26 1.16 -25.62
C LYS A 37 32.77 1.20 -24.18
N PHE A 38 31.60 1.80 -23.97
CA PHE A 38 30.96 1.94 -22.66
C PHE A 38 29.71 1.05 -22.61
N ILE A 39 29.54 0.29 -21.53
CA ILE A 39 28.25 -0.30 -21.17
C ILE A 39 27.58 0.70 -20.24
N HIS A 40 26.47 1.28 -20.67
CA HIS A 40 25.69 2.22 -19.86
C HIS A 40 24.78 1.41 -18.93
N LEU A 41 25.16 1.29 -17.66
CA LEU A 41 24.31 0.71 -16.62
C LEU A 41 23.50 1.85 -15.98
N SER A 42 22.27 2.06 -16.45
CA SER A 42 21.33 2.94 -15.76
C SER A 42 20.69 2.19 -14.61
N CYS A 43 21.06 2.54 -13.38
CA CYS A 43 20.32 2.13 -12.20
C CYS A 43 19.05 2.98 -12.17
N ILE A 44 17.95 2.45 -12.70
CA ILE A 44 16.63 3.02 -12.42
C ILE A 44 16.41 2.71 -10.94
N SER A 45 16.55 3.72 -10.07
CA SER A 45 15.91 3.64 -8.78
C SER A 45 14.46 3.34 -9.10
N VAL A 46 13.97 2.14 -8.80
CA VAL A 46 12.54 1.99 -8.54
C VAL A 46 12.30 3.07 -7.50
N ALA A 47 11.66 4.18 -7.89
CA ALA A 47 11.32 5.21 -6.95
C ALA A 47 10.66 4.46 -5.81
N GLU A 48 11.26 4.48 -4.61
CA GLU A 48 10.63 3.86 -3.45
C GLU A 48 9.26 4.50 -3.39
N ILE A 49 8.22 3.72 -3.71
CA ILE A 49 6.86 4.23 -3.65
C ILE A 49 6.59 4.40 -2.17
N ALA A 50 6.76 5.63 -1.72
CA ALA A 50 6.67 5.98 -0.32
C ALA A 50 5.22 5.85 0.15
N CYS A 51 5.01 5.01 1.15
CA CYS A 51 3.72 4.86 1.81
C CYS A 51 3.39 6.06 2.70
N GLY A 52 2.11 6.21 3.08
CA GLY A 52 1.66 7.16 4.10
C GLY A 52 1.79 8.63 3.73
N LYS A 53 2.03 8.97 2.47
CA LYS A 53 2.05 10.35 2.00
C LYS A 53 0.63 10.85 1.75
N HIS A 54 0.21 11.82 2.55
CA HIS A 54 -0.97 12.63 2.26
C HIS A 54 -0.65 13.61 1.13
N LEU A 55 -1.23 13.38 -0.05
CA LEU A 55 -1.09 14.29 -1.19
C LEU A 55 -2.03 15.51 -1.08
N VAL A 56 -3.04 15.42 -0.22
CA VAL A 56 -4.00 16.49 0.05
C VAL A 56 -4.05 16.78 1.54
N THR A 57 -3.65 17.99 1.93
CA THR A 57 -3.78 18.46 3.33
C THR A 57 -5.25 18.62 3.70
N GLN A 58 -5.68 17.95 4.76
CA GLN A 58 -6.96 18.23 5.42
C GLN A 58 -6.81 19.49 6.28
N ASN A 59 -7.83 20.36 6.26
CA ASN A 59 -7.92 21.40 7.27
C ASN A 59 -8.36 20.72 8.57
N ASN A 60 -7.48 20.70 9.58
CA ASN A 60 -7.75 20.09 10.89
C ASN A 60 -8.82 20.89 11.66
N GLY A 61 -10.09 20.67 11.32
CA GLY A 61 -11.21 20.96 12.22
C GLY A 61 -11.27 19.88 13.29
N THR A 62 -11.16 20.24 14.55
CA THR A 62 -11.33 19.30 15.68
C THR A 62 -12.78 18.83 15.77
N ARG A 63 -13.04 17.52 15.56
CA ARG A 63 -13.80 16.61 16.47
C ARG A 63 -14.38 15.38 15.75
N ILE A 64 -14.57 14.31 16.52
CA ILE A 64 -15.54 13.23 16.30
C ILE A 64 -16.27 13.10 17.65
N VAL A 65 -17.58 13.27 17.82
CA VAL A 65 -18.80 13.22 16.99
C VAL A 65 -19.04 14.49 16.15
N GLY A 66 -19.50 14.36 14.90
CA GLY A 66 -19.65 15.50 13.97
C GLY A 66 -18.43 15.76 13.09
N GLY A 67 -17.86 14.69 12.50
CA GLY A 67 -16.77 14.80 11.54
C GLY A 67 -17.15 15.64 10.32
N SER A 68 -16.16 16.06 9.54
CA SER A 68 -16.36 16.78 8.28
C SER A 68 -16.14 15.87 7.08
N ASP A 69 -16.79 16.19 5.97
CA ASP A 69 -16.47 15.57 4.68
C ASP A 69 -14.96 15.67 4.41
N ALA A 70 -14.36 14.53 4.07
CA ALA A 70 -12.97 14.50 3.65
C ALA A 70 -12.83 15.28 2.34
N ARG A 71 -11.64 15.80 2.04
CA ARG A 71 -11.36 16.23 0.66
C ARG A 71 -11.14 15.00 -0.24
N ARG A 72 -11.45 15.12 -1.53
CA ARG A 72 -11.03 14.13 -2.53
C ARG A 72 -9.52 13.88 -2.42
N GLY A 73 -9.12 12.60 -2.35
CA GLY A 73 -7.71 12.20 -2.23
C GLY A 73 -7.08 12.41 -0.84
N ALA A 74 -7.85 12.79 0.18
CA ALA A 74 -7.35 12.94 1.55
C ALA A 74 -6.74 11.65 2.12
N TRP A 75 -7.37 10.52 1.78
CA TRP A 75 -7.08 9.19 2.32
C TRP A 75 -6.84 8.22 1.16
N PRO A 76 -5.72 8.34 0.42
CA PRO A 76 -5.51 7.59 -0.83
C PRO A 76 -5.35 6.07 -0.62
N TRP A 77 -5.22 5.61 0.63
CA TRP A 77 -5.20 4.19 1.00
C TRP A 77 -6.56 3.63 1.38
N ILE A 78 -7.61 4.46 1.52
CA ILE A 78 -8.93 3.96 1.92
C ILE A 78 -9.54 3.13 0.79
N VAL A 79 -10.11 1.99 1.14
CA VAL A 79 -10.74 1.07 0.20
C VAL A 79 -12.14 0.73 0.70
N SER A 80 -13.14 0.84 -0.16
CA SER A 80 -14.48 0.31 0.10
C SER A 80 -14.53 -1.15 -0.32
N LEU A 81 -14.85 -2.05 0.61
CA LEU A 81 -15.01 -3.47 0.34
C LEU A 81 -16.49 -3.78 0.06
N HIS A 82 -16.74 -4.30 -1.14
CA HIS A 82 -18.07 -4.66 -1.60
C HIS A 82 -18.24 -6.18 -1.62
N PHE A 83 -19.25 -6.69 -0.92
CA PHE A 83 -19.64 -8.11 -0.94
C PHE A 83 -20.96 -8.27 -1.68
N ASN A 84 -20.98 -9.10 -2.73
CA ASN A 84 -22.14 -9.23 -3.65
C ASN A 84 -22.66 -7.85 -4.12
N SER A 85 -21.74 -7.01 -4.59
CA SER A 85 -22.01 -5.66 -5.11
C SER A 85 -22.51 -4.63 -4.08
N ARG A 86 -22.57 -4.98 -2.79
CA ARG A 86 -22.96 -4.03 -1.74
C ARG A 86 -21.75 -3.61 -0.90
N PRO A 87 -21.57 -2.32 -0.58
CA PRO A 87 -20.55 -1.87 0.35
C PRO A 87 -20.85 -2.44 1.75
N VAL A 88 -19.86 -3.07 2.38
CA VAL A 88 -20.02 -3.73 3.68
C VAL A 88 -18.98 -3.29 4.69
N CYS A 89 -17.71 -3.15 4.28
CA CYS A 89 -16.60 -2.81 5.16
C CYS A 89 -15.61 -1.87 4.49
N GLY A 90 -14.71 -1.31 5.30
CA GLY A 90 -13.51 -0.62 4.81
C GLY A 90 -12.27 -1.53 4.83
N ALA A 91 -11.25 -1.12 4.08
CA ALA A 91 -9.90 -1.66 4.16
C ALA A 91 -8.86 -0.54 3.92
N SER A 92 -7.59 -0.87 4.15
CA SER A 92 -6.45 -0.02 3.81
C SER A 92 -5.54 -0.73 2.82
N LEU A 93 -5.16 -0.04 1.75
CA LEU A 93 -4.12 -0.49 0.81
C LEU A 93 -2.75 -0.40 1.49
N VAL A 94 -2.01 -1.50 1.58
CA VAL A 94 -0.68 -1.56 2.23
C VAL A 94 0.45 -1.90 1.27
N SER A 95 0.12 -2.37 0.07
CA SER A 95 1.03 -2.53 -1.07
C SER A 95 0.25 -2.38 -2.38
N ASP A 96 0.84 -2.71 -3.52
CA ASP A 96 0.15 -2.64 -4.82
C ASP A 96 -0.82 -3.81 -5.03
N GLU A 97 -0.78 -4.81 -4.16
CA GLU A 97 -1.61 -6.03 -4.27
C GLU A 97 -2.21 -6.51 -2.95
N TRP A 98 -1.93 -5.85 -1.82
CA TRP A 98 -2.43 -6.25 -0.50
C TRP A 98 -3.25 -5.18 0.19
N LEU A 99 -4.36 -5.63 0.77
CA LEU A 99 -5.24 -4.87 1.65
C LEU A 99 -5.20 -5.44 3.07
N VAL A 100 -5.29 -4.56 4.07
CA VAL A 100 -5.61 -4.91 5.45
C VAL A 100 -7.05 -4.52 5.76
N THR A 101 -7.81 -5.44 6.36
CA THR A 101 -9.17 -5.21 6.87
C THR A 101 -9.38 -5.96 8.19
N ALA A 102 -10.59 -5.89 8.76
CA ALA A 102 -10.95 -6.65 9.95
C ALA A 102 -11.34 -8.09 9.59
N ALA A 103 -10.99 -9.05 10.45
CA ALA A 103 -11.37 -10.45 10.27
C ALA A 103 -12.88 -10.64 10.29
N HIS A 104 -13.60 -9.89 11.13
CA HIS A 104 -15.05 -9.97 11.21
C HIS A 104 -15.77 -9.58 9.91
N CYS A 105 -15.13 -8.78 9.05
CA CYS A 105 -15.69 -8.41 7.74
C CYS A 105 -15.80 -9.61 6.79
N VAL A 106 -14.86 -10.55 6.88
CA VAL A 106 -14.68 -11.65 5.92
C VAL A 106 -14.95 -13.03 6.51
N TYR A 107 -15.26 -13.12 7.81
CA TYR A 107 -15.50 -14.38 8.49
C TYR A 107 -16.88 -15.00 8.16
N GLY A 108 -16.97 -16.33 8.23
CA GLY A 108 -18.24 -17.05 8.12
C GLY A 108 -18.76 -17.13 6.67
N ARG A 109 -19.90 -16.49 6.38
CA ARG A 109 -20.52 -16.55 5.03
C ARG A 109 -19.78 -15.73 3.98
N GLN A 110 -18.81 -14.92 4.40
CA GLN A 110 -18.09 -13.96 3.55
C GLN A 110 -16.67 -14.45 3.15
N LEU A 111 -16.42 -15.76 3.20
CA LEU A 111 -15.10 -16.33 2.95
C LEU A 111 -14.74 -16.52 1.47
N LYS A 112 -15.68 -16.36 0.53
CA LYS A 112 -15.42 -16.60 -0.90
C LYS A 112 -14.82 -15.34 -1.54
N PRO A 113 -13.55 -15.37 -2.00
CA PRO A 113 -12.90 -14.20 -2.61
C PRO A 113 -13.66 -13.65 -3.83
N SER A 114 -14.23 -14.54 -4.66
CA SER A 114 -14.97 -14.17 -5.87
C SER A 114 -16.23 -13.31 -5.64
N GLN A 115 -16.75 -13.27 -4.41
CA GLN A 115 -17.89 -12.45 -4.03
C GLN A 115 -17.48 -11.04 -3.57
N TRP A 116 -16.18 -10.80 -3.42
CA TRP A 116 -15.63 -9.52 -2.99
C TRP A 116 -15.08 -8.71 -4.15
N LYS A 117 -15.26 -7.40 -4.04
CA LYS A 117 -14.56 -6.38 -4.84
C LYS A 117 -13.95 -5.35 -3.90
N ALA A 118 -12.75 -4.91 -4.22
CA ALA A 118 -12.13 -3.74 -3.61
C ALA A 118 -12.34 -2.53 -4.52
N VAL A 119 -12.83 -1.43 -3.97
CA VAL A 119 -13.02 -0.18 -4.70
C VAL A 119 -12.07 0.86 -4.11
N LEU A 120 -11.09 1.25 -4.91
CA LEU A 120 -10.01 2.19 -4.54
C LEU A 120 -10.23 3.54 -5.23
N GLY A 121 -9.70 4.63 -4.65
CA GLY A 121 -9.82 5.97 -5.22
C GLY A 121 -11.25 6.52 -5.25
N LEU A 122 -12.16 5.86 -4.53
CA LEU A 122 -13.57 6.24 -4.39
C LEU A 122 -13.70 7.39 -3.39
N TYR A 123 -14.49 8.41 -3.74
CA TYR A 123 -14.86 9.48 -2.82
C TYR A 123 -16.28 9.32 -2.30
N ASP A 124 -17.25 9.18 -3.21
CA ASP A 124 -18.68 9.09 -2.91
C ASP A 124 -19.20 7.68 -3.23
N GLN A 125 -19.85 7.00 -2.27
CA GLN A 125 -20.41 5.66 -2.53
C GLN A 125 -21.57 5.67 -3.54
N SER A 126 -22.20 6.82 -3.77
CA SER A 126 -23.27 6.96 -4.74
C SER A 126 -22.76 7.18 -6.17
N ASP A 127 -21.49 7.58 -6.35
CA ASP A 127 -20.87 7.81 -7.65
C ASP A 127 -19.64 6.91 -7.87
N MET A 128 -19.89 5.77 -8.51
CA MET A 128 -18.85 4.81 -8.90
C MET A 128 -18.19 5.16 -10.26
N THR A 129 -18.61 6.25 -10.91
CA THR A 129 -18.16 6.61 -12.27
C THR A 129 -16.97 7.56 -12.29
N GLU A 130 -16.53 8.02 -11.12
CA GLU A 130 -15.40 8.93 -11.00
C GLU A 130 -14.12 8.36 -11.64
N PRO A 131 -13.36 9.15 -12.41
CA PRO A 131 -12.16 8.67 -13.09
C PRO A 131 -11.05 8.14 -12.15
N SER A 132 -11.07 8.53 -10.87
CA SER A 132 -10.16 8.03 -9.84
C SER A 132 -10.53 6.64 -9.34
N THR A 133 -11.78 6.22 -9.53
CA THR A 133 -12.31 4.96 -8.99
C THR A 133 -11.78 3.77 -9.77
N VAL A 134 -11.18 2.83 -9.05
CA VAL A 134 -10.65 1.57 -9.59
C VAL A 134 -11.26 0.41 -8.83
N ILE A 135 -11.91 -0.50 -9.56
CA ILE A 135 -12.49 -1.73 -9.00
C ILE A 135 -11.53 -2.88 -9.25
N GLN A 136 -11.17 -3.60 -8.18
CA GLN A 136 -10.30 -4.78 -8.22
C GLN A 136 -10.99 -6.01 -7.68
N ASN A 137 -10.67 -7.15 -8.28
CA ASN A 137 -11.09 -8.46 -7.80
C ASN A 137 -10.20 -8.93 -6.67
N ILE A 138 -10.75 -9.80 -5.82
CA ILE A 138 -10.02 -10.48 -4.75
C ILE A 138 -9.85 -11.95 -5.13
N ASP A 139 -8.64 -12.46 -5.05
CA ASP A 139 -8.33 -13.88 -5.30
C ASP A 139 -7.96 -14.64 -4.03
N GLN A 140 -7.56 -13.94 -2.96
CA GLN A 140 -7.22 -14.55 -1.67
C GLN A 140 -7.73 -13.74 -0.47
N ILE A 141 -8.15 -14.46 0.58
CA ILE A 141 -8.46 -13.91 1.90
C ILE A 141 -7.64 -14.69 2.93
N VAL A 142 -6.90 -13.99 3.78
CA VAL A 142 -6.08 -14.57 4.85
C VAL A 142 -6.54 -13.98 6.17
N ILE A 143 -7.26 -14.78 6.96
CA ILE A 143 -7.72 -14.38 8.29
C ILE A 143 -6.63 -14.69 9.30
N ASN A 144 -6.40 -13.80 10.27
CA ASN A 144 -5.49 -14.09 11.38
C ASN A 144 -5.91 -15.39 12.08
N PRO A 145 -5.01 -16.39 12.21
CA PRO A 145 -5.35 -17.70 12.80
C PRO A 145 -5.78 -17.62 14.26
N HIS A 146 -5.49 -16.51 14.95
CA HIS A 146 -5.88 -16.26 16.33
C HIS A 146 -7.19 -15.47 16.47
N TYR A 147 -7.90 -15.18 15.37
CA TYR A 147 -9.16 -14.43 15.43
C TYR A 147 -10.22 -15.17 16.24
N MET A 148 -10.69 -14.54 17.31
CA MET A 148 -11.73 -15.07 18.17
C MET A 148 -13.08 -14.42 17.89
N LYS A 149 -14.00 -15.14 17.23
CA LYS A 149 -15.30 -14.61 16.80
C LYS A 149 -16.11 -13.94 17.92
N ARG A 150 -16.06 -14.49 19.14
CA ARG A 150 -16.87 -14.06 20.29
C ARG A 150 -16.31 -12.78 20.95
N THR A 151 -15.00 -12.71 21.14
CA THR A 151 -14.33 -11.60 21.83
C THR A 151 -13.81 -10.52 20.89
N LYS A 152 -13.69 -10.84 19.59
CA LYS A 152 -13.03 -10.01 18.56
C LYS A 152 -11.53 -9.84 18.79
N ASP A 153 -10.91 -10.73 19.55
CA ASP A 153 -9.44 -10.72 19.67
C ASP A 153 -8.81 -11.08 18.32
N SER A 154 -7.68 -10.43 18.00
CA SER A 154 -6.95 -10.61 16.74
C SER A 154 -7.81 -10.38 15.48
N ASP A 155 -8.68 -9.37 15.52
CA ASP A 155 -9.62 -9.02 14.44
C ASP A 155 -8.94 -8.32 13.25
N ILE A 156 -8.07 -9.05 12.57
CA ILE A 156 -7.33 -8.58 11.39
C ILE A 156 -7.32 -9.66 10.30
N ALA A 157 -7.47 -9.24 9.06
CA ALA A 157 -7.35 -10.09 7.89
C ALA A 157 -6.67 -9.34 6.75
N LEU A 158 -6.04 -10.10 5.87
CA LEU A 158 -5.49 -9.62 4.62
C LEU A 158 -6.36 -10.07 3.45
N MET A 159 -6.46 -9.23 2.43
CA MET A 159 -7.07 -9.59 1.15
C MET A 159 -6.07 -9.28 0.03
N HIS A 160 -5.84 -10.24 -0.86
CA HIS A 160 -4.97 -10.08 -2.02
C HIS A 160 -5.81 -9.65 -3.23
N LEU A 161 -5.30 -8.68 -3.98
CA LEU A 161 -5.88 -8.22 -5.22
C LEU A 161 -5.45 -9.16 -6.35
N GLN A 162 -6.39 -9.57 -7.20
CA GLN A 162 -6.08 -10.43 -8.35
C GLN A 162 -5.05 -9.79 -9.31
N HIS A 163 -5.02 -8.45 -9.36
CA HIS A 163 -4.07 -7.68 -10.16
C HIS A 163 -3.53 -6.51 -9.36
N LYS A 164 -2.24 -6.19 -9.59
CA LYS A 164 -1.57 -5.03 -9.01
C LYS A 164 -2.29 -3.74 -9.41
N VAL A 165 -2.53 -2.86 -8.44
CA VAL A 165 -3.03 -1.51 -8.71
C VAL A 165 -1.88 -0.59 -9.10
N GLN A 166 -2.16 0.31 -10.03
CA GLN A 166 -1.24 1.40 -10.34
C GLN A 166 -1.44 2.51 -9.31
N TYR A 167 -0.37 2.92 -8.66
CA TYR A 167 -0.43 4.07 -7.76
C TYR A 167 -0.65 5.37 -8.52
N ARG A 168 -1.51 6.22 -7.97
CA ARG A 168 -1.96 7.51 -8.52
C ARG A 168 -2.24 8.47 -7.37
N ASP A 169 -2.62 9.71 -7.65
CA ASP A 169 -2.88 10.71 -6.61
C ASP A 169 -3.95 10.28 -5.59
N TYR A 170 -4.91 9.44 -6.01
CA TYR A 170 -6.02 8.96 -5.20
C TYR A 170 -5.86 7.51 -4.73
N ILE A 171 -4.76 6.85 -5.09
CA ILE A 171 -4.48 5.44 -4.77
C ILE A 171 -3.01 5.32 -4.38
N GLN A 172 -2.74 5.26 -3.08
CA GLN A 172 -1.40 5.14 -2.50
C GLN A 172 -1.46 4.23 -1.27
N PRO A 173 -0.40 3.49 -0.93
CA PRO A 173 -0.40 2.62 0.23
C PRO A 173 -0.20 3.42 1.54
N ILE A 174 -0.77 2.92 2.64
CA ILE A 174 -0.43 3.36 4.00
C ILE A 174 0.77 2.56 4.52
N CYS A 175 1.59 3.17 5.37
CA CYS A 175 2.70 2.47 6.00
C CYS A 175 2.19 1.52 7.08
N LEU A 176 2.78 0.34 7.14
CA LEU A 176 2.63 -0.54 8.29
C LEU A 176 3.47 0.00 9.46
N PRO A 177 2.99 -0.16 10.70
CA PRO A 177 3.79 0.17 11.87
C PRO A 177 4.99 -0.76 12.00
N GLU A 178 6.03 -0.29 12.68
CA GLU A 178 7.15 -1.17 13.05
C GLU A 178 6.67 -2.25 14.05
N LYS A 179 7.32 -3.42 14.04
CA LYS A 179 6.91 -4.61 14.81
C LYS A 179 6.63 -4.34 16.30
N ASN A 180 7.36 -3.40 16.90
CA ASN A 180 7.26 -3.06 18.31
C ASN A 180 6.90 -1.58 18.54
N GLN A 181 6.31 -0.92 17.54
CA GLN A 181 5.88 0.46 17.67
C GLN A 181 4.83 0.58 18.76
N GLN A 182 5.04 1.51 19.69
CA GLN A 182 4.10 1.79 20.76
C GLN A 182 3.23 2.98 20.39
N PHE A 183 1.91 2.82 20.55
CA PHE A 183 0.94 3.90 20.41
C PHE A 183 0.51 4.34 21.80
N LEU A 184 1.13 5.41 22.29
CA LEU A 184 0.82 5.95 23.61
C LEU A 184 -0.58 6.59 23.63
N PRO A 185 -1.30 6.52 24.77
CA PRO A 185 -2.54 7.26 24.93
C PRO A 185 -2.36 8.76 24.67
N GLY A 186 -3.38 9.39 24.08
CA GLY A 186 -3.37 10.83 23.78
C GLY A 186 -2.75 11.21 22.44
N ILE A 187 -2.27 10.25 21.65
CA ILE A 187 -1.89 10.48 20.25
C ILE A 187 -3.15 10.71 19.42
N ASN A 188 -3.15 11.78 18.63
CA ASN A 188 -4.22 12.07 17.68
C ASN A 188 -4.14 11.08 16.51
N CYS A 189 -5.21 10.33 16.31
CA CYS A 189 -5.39 9.45 15.17
C CYS A 189 -6.58 9.93 14.33
N CYS A 190 -6.59 9.57 13.05
CA CYS A 190 -7.70 9.86 12.14
C CYS A 190 -8.38 8.58 11.71
N ILE A 191 -9.70 8.65 11.56
CA ILE A 191 -10.54 7.57 11.04
C ILE A 191 -11.31 8.15 9.87
N ALA A 192 -11.38 7.40 8.77
CA ALA A 192 -12.14 7.77 7.58
C ALA A 192 -12.99 6.57 7.14
N GLY A 193 -14.17 6.85 6.58
CA GLY A 193 -15.10 5.84 6.12
C GLY A 193 -16.42 6.45 5.67
N TRP A 194 -17.30 5.61 5.15
CA TRP A 194 -18.63 5.98 4.63
C TRP A 194 -19.79 5.47 5.49
N GLY A 195 -19.50 5.07 6.74
CA GLY A 195 -20.51 4.55 7.65
C GLY A 195 -21.47 5.66 8.12
N ASN A 196 -22.67 5.26 8.50
CA ASN A 196 -23.59 6.16 9.20
C ASN A 196 -23.13 6.36 10.65
N ILE A 197 -23.27 7.59 11.16
CA ILE A 197 -23.10 7.93 12.58
C ILE A 197 -24.34 7.50 13.35
#